data_AF-S8FX74-F1
#
_entry.id   AF-S8FX74-F1
#
_cell.length_a   1.000
_cell.length_b   1.000
_cell.length_c   1.000
_cell.angle_alpha   90.00
_cell.angle_beta   90.00
_cell.angle_gamma   90.00
#
_symmetry.space_group_name_H-M   'P 1'
#
loop_
_entity.id
_entity.type
_entity.pdbx_description
1 polymer ?
#
loop_
_entity_poly.entity_id
_entity_poly.type
_entity_poly.pdbx_seq_one_letter_code
_entity_poly.pdbx_strand_id
1 'polypeptide(L)'
;CTKCWRWGHTSRQCASFADACPLCGGAHVKTEHAKHALCCVSVGLKGGVVPAVCPDAHYYCPNCKVNGHGPSDKINCRFWKHNRDKEWIAKRRSEAES
;
A
#
# COMPACT_ATOMS: atom_id res chain seq x y z
N CYS A 1 2.39 9.92 -1.65
CA CYS A 1 1.44 10.00 -2.79
C CYS A 1 0.26 9.04 -2.57
N THR A 2 -0.98 9.49 -2.73
CA THR A 2 -2.20 8.65 -2.64
C THR A 2 -2.56 7.94 -3.94
N LYS A 3 -1.91 8.28 -5.06
CA LYS A 3 -2.10 7.58 -6.35
C LYS A 3 -1.28 6.30 -6.39
N CYS A 4 0.05 6.41 -6.29
CA CYS A 4 0.96 5.27 -6.36
C CYS A 4 1.30 4.66 -4.99
N TRP A 5 0.79 5.22 -3.89
CA TRP A 5 1.07 4.81 -2.51
C TRP A 5 2.55 4.77 -2.11
N ARG A 6 3.41 5.46 -2.87
CA ARG A 6 4.83 5.66 -2.52
C ARG A 6 5.05 6.94 -1.72
N TRP A 7 6.02 6.91 -0.81
CA TRP A 7 6.51 8.10 -0.12
C TRP A 7 7.45 8.95 -1.01
N GLY A 8 7.85 10.13 -0.53
CA GLY A 8 8.83 10.98 -1.21
C GLY A 8 8.26 11.99 -2.21
N HIS A 9 6.97 11.94 -2.53
CA HIS A 9 6.32 12.94 -3.39
C HIS A 9 4.82 13.10 -3.12
N THR A 10 4.29 14.26 -3.51
CA THR A 10 2.85 14.57 -3.45
C THR A 10 2.10 13.91 -4.61
N SER A 11 0.78 13.72 -4.48
CA SER A 11 -0.04 13.18 -5.56
C SER A 11 -0.04 14.08 -6.81
N ARG A 12 0.16 15.40 -6.64
CA ARG A 12 0.27 16.37 -7.73
C ARG A 12 1.56 16.21 -8.55
N GLN A 13 2.64 15.75 -7.92
CA GLN A 13 3.95 15.52 -8.57
C GLN A 13 4.15 14.04 -8.95
N CYS A 14 3.10 13.23 -8.89
CA CYS A 14 3.21 11.81 -9.17
C CYS A 14 3.24 11.56 -10.69
N ALA A 15 4.33 10.96 -11.16
CA ALA A 15 4.46 10.53 -12.56
C ALA A 15 3.74 9.20 -12.86
N SER A 16 3.10 8.56 -11.86
CA SER A 16 2.38 7.31 -12.08
C SER A 16 1.11 7.56 -12.89
N PHE A 17 1.01 6.87 -14.02
CA PHE A 17 -0.15 6.91 -14.91
C PHE A 17 -1.34 6.10 -14.39
N ALA A 18 -1.08 5.09 -13.56
CA ALA A 18 -2.10 4.27 -12.92
C ALA A 18 -2.15 4.50 -11.41
N ASP A 19 -3.35 4.34 -10.85
CA ASP A 19 -3.53 4.19 -9.41
C ASP A 19 -3.02 2.82 -8.97
N ALA A 20 -2.36 2.81 -7.82
CA ALA A 20 -1.91 1.59 -7.18
C ALA A 20 -2.89 1.17 -6.09
N CYS A 21 -2.88 -0.12 -5.76
CA CYS A 21 -3.78 -0.67 -4.79
C CYS A 21 -3.32 -0.25 -3.38
N PRO A 22 -4.17 0.39 -2.56
CA PRO A 22 -3.79 0.77 -1.19
C PRO A 22 -3.45 -0.45 -0.31
N LEU A 23 -4.01 -1.62 -0.64
CA LEU A 23 -3.89 -2.84 0.17
C LEU A 23 -2.57 -3.59 -0.06
N CYS A 24 -2.11 -3.67 -1.31
CA CYS A 24 -0.92 -4.45 -1.67
C CYS A 24 0.10 -3.68 -2.52
N GLY A 25 -0.15 -2.42 -2.88
CA GLY A 25 0.73 -1.60 -3.72
C GLY A 25 0.79 -2.01 -5.19
N GLY A 26 0.02 -3.00 -5.63
CA GLY A 26 -0.03 -3.47 -7.03
C GLY A 26 -0.64 -2.44 -8.00
N ALA A 27 -0.41 -2.62 -9.30
CA ALA A 27 -0.85 -1.71 -10.37
C ALA A 27 -2.35 -1.92 -10.73
N HIS A 28 -3.23 -1.79 -9.74
CA HIS A 28 -4.67 -1.92 -9.87
C HIS A 28 -5.38 -1.10 -8.79
N VAL A 29 -6.64 -0.73 -9.03
CA VAL A 29 -7.45 -0.03 -8.02
C VAL A 29 -7.96 -0.99 -6.94
N LYS A 30 -8.35 -0.45 -5.78
CA LYS A 30 -8.84 -1.25 -4.64
C LYS A 30 -10.01 -2.17 -5.01
N THR A 31 -10.94 -1.72 -5.85
CA THR A 31 -12.13 -2.51 -6.25
C THR A 31 -11.76 -3.76 -7.05
N GLU A 32 -10.67 -3.72 -7.81
CA GLU A 32 -10.18 -4.85 -8.59
C GLU A 32 -9.34 -5.81 -7.75
N HIS A 33 -9.05 -5.48 -6.48
CA HIS A 33 -8.12 -6.25 -5.66
C HIS A 33 -8.52 -7.72 -5.52
N ALA A 34 -9.81 -8.02 -5.35
CA ALA A 34 -10.28 -9.40 -5.28
C ALA A 34 -10.08 -10.19 -6.59
N LYS A 35 -10.05 -9.51 -7.75
CA LYS A 35 -9.75 -10.15 -9.04
C LYS A 35 -8.26 -10.55 -9.15
N HIS A 36 -7.38 -9.77 -8.51
CA HIS A 36 -5.93 -10.02 -8.50
C HIS A 36 -5.48 -10.90 -7.33
N ALA A 37 -6.22 -10.89 -6.22
CA ALA A 37 -5.92 -11.65 -5.03
C ALA A 37 -7.12 -12.49 -4.64
N LEU A 38 -7.15 -13.72 -5.17
CA LEU A 38 -8.22 -14.68 -4.92
C LEU A 38 -8.40 -14.99 -3.43
N CYS A 39 -7.36 -14.86 -2.61
CA CYS A 39 -7.48 -14.99 -1.14
C CYS A 39 -8.47 -13.98 -0.53
N CYS A 40 -8.72 -12.86 -1.22
CA CYS A 40 -9.64 -11.80 -0.80
C CYS A 40 -11.05 -11.92 -1.41
N VAL A 41 -11.33 -12.96 -2.21
CA VAL A 41 -12.64 -13.16 -2.86
C VAL A 41 -13.74 -13.52 -1.86
N SER A 42 -13.39 -13.89 -0.63
CA SER A 42 -14.32 -14.45 0.35
C SER A 42 -15.14 -13.45 1.18
N VAL A 43 -14.99 -12.13 1.00
CA VAL A 43 -15.74 -11.15 1.84
C VAL A 43 -17.13 -10.83 1.27
N GLY A 44 -17.45 -11.24 0.04
CA GLY A 44 -18.69 -10.88 -0.66
C GLY A 44 -19.70 -12.01 -0.89
N LEU A 45 -19.32 -13.28 -0.67
CA LEU A 45 -20.18 -14.42 -0.95
C LEU A 45 -20.74 -14.98 0.34
N LYS A 46 -22.01 -14.65 0.64
CA LYS A 46 -22.80 -15.36 1.65
C LYS A 46 -22.79 -16.86 1.30
N GLY A 47 -21.97 -17.67 1.99
CA GLY A 47 -22.07 -19.13 1.96
C GLY A 47 -20.87 -19.92 1.38
N GLY A 48 -19.68 -19.35 1.23
CA GLY A 48 -18.50 -20.08 0.73
C GLY A 48 -17.40 -20.28 1.80
N VAL A 49 -16.98 -21.53 1.98
CA VAL A 49 -16.07 -22.05 3.02
C VAL A 49 -14.70 -21.34 3.07
N VAL A 50 -14.33 -20.93 4.29
CA VAL A 50 -13.04 -20.39 4.84
C VAL A 50 -12.53 -19.02 4.32
N PRO A 51 -12.08 -18.11 5.22
CA PRO A 51 -11.16 -17.06 4.79
C PRO A 51 -9.87 -17.75 4.32
N ALA A 52 -9.56 -17.64 3.03
CA ALA A 52 -8.20 -17.91 2.60
C ALA A 52 -7.33 -16.87 3.32
N VAL A 53 -6.64 -17.28 4.38
CA VAL A 53 -5.66 -16.43 5.06
C VAL A 53 -4.71 -15.97 3.97
N CYS A 54 -4.72 -14.67 3.69
CA CYS A 54 -3.83 -14.17 2.66
C CYS A 54 -2.39 -14.46 3.09
N PRO A 55 -1.52 -14.90 2.16
CA PRO A 55 -0.13 -15.16 2.48
C PRO A 55 0.52 -13.89 3.04
N ASP A 56 1.52 -14.02 3.90
CA ASP A 56 2.20 -12.87 4.53
C ASP A 56 2.67 -11.82 3.50
N ALA A 57 3.20 -12.30 2.36
CA ALA A 57 3.64 -11.49 1.23
C ALA A 57 2.52 -10.75 0.47
N HIS A 58 1.25 -11.08 0.71
CA HIS A 58 0.11 -10.39 0.11
C HIS A 58 0.07 -8.91 0.54
N TYR A 59 0.36 -8.65 1.82
CA TYR A 59 0.43 -7.31 2.37
C TYR A 59 1.88 -6.83 2.39
N TYR A 60 2.43 -6.56 1.21
CA TYR A 60 3.76 -5.98 1.09
C TYR A 60 3.70 -4.46 1.07
N CYS A 61 4.52 -3.82 1.91
CA CYS A 61 4.66 -2.39 1.95
C CYS A 61 5.91 -1.95 1.17
N PRO A 62 5.79 -1.39 -0.06
CA PRO A 62 6.94 -0.90 -0.83
C PRO A 62 7.70 0.25 -0.14
N ASN A 63 7.06 0.93 0.81
CA ASN A 63 7.71 2.01 1.57
C ASN A 63 8.60 1.46 2.68
N CYS A 64 8.09 0.48 3.44
CA CYS A 64 8.80 -0.15 4.55
C CYS A 64 9.71 -1.30 4.11
N LYS A 65 9.48 -1.85 2.91
CA LYS A 65 10.10 -3.08 2.39
C LYS A 65 9.87 -4.30 3.28
N VAL A 66 8.70 -4.39 3.91
CA VAL A 66 8.29 -5.52 4.77
C VAL A 66 6.91 -6.03 4.39
N ASN A 67 6.67 -7.30 4.70
CA ASN A 67 5.36 -7.94 4.63
C ASN A 67 4.49 -7.61 5.86
N GLY A 68 3.24 -8.07 5.84
CA GLY A 68 2.29 -7.92 6.95
C GLY A 68 1.45 -6.64 6.96
N HIS A 69 1.74 -5.65 6.09
CA HIS A 69 0.85 -4.48 5.92
C HIS A 69 0.93 -3.83 4.54
N GLY A 70 -0.17 -3.22 4.11
CA GLY A 70 -0.24 -2.47 2.86
C GLY A 70 0.34 -1.06 2.97
N PRO A 71 0.69 -0.42 1.84
CA PRO A 71 1.28 0.92 1.84
C PRO A 71 0.33 2.03 2.33
N SER A 72 -0.98 1.78 2.42
CA SER A 72 -1.94 2.73 2.99
C SER A 72 -2.19 2.56 4.50
N ASP A 73 -1.54 1.58 5.15
CA ASP A 73 -1.75 1.29 6.56
C ASP A 73 -1.20 2.42 7.45
N LYS A 74 -2.08 3.12 8.17
CA LYS A 74 -1.69 4.26 9.01
C LYS A 74 -1.10 3.85 10.36
N ILE A 75 -1.31 2.61 10.78
CA ILE A 75 -0.86 2.08 12.07
C ILE A 75 0.52 1.47 11.89
N ASN A 76 0.66 0.56 10.91
CA ASN A 76 1.86 -0.24 10.74
C ASN A 76 2.88 0.38 9.78
N CYS A 77 2.46 1.18 8.79
CA CYS A 77 3.41 1.80 7.86
C CYS A 77 4.04 3.05 8.47
N ARG A 78 5.32 2.94 8.86
CA ARG A 78 6.10 4.06 9.40
C ARG A 78 6.22 5.25 8.43
N PHE A 79 6.14 5.02 7.12
CA PHE A 79 6.19 6.10 6.13
C PHE A 79 4.83 6.73 5.90
N TRP A 80 3.78 5.90 5.82
CA TRP A 80 2.45 6.40 5.53
C TRP A 80 1.86 7.20 6.69
N LYS A 81 2.12 6.77 7.94
CA LYS A 81 1.69 7.51 9.13
C LYS A 81 2.23 8.94 9.18
N HIS A 82 3.42 9.17 8.60
CA HIS A 82 4.07 10.49 8.48
C HIS A 82 3.92 11.11 7.08
N ASN A 83 2.99 10.65 6.24
CA ASN A 83 2.88 11.14 4.86
C ASN A 83 2.51 12.64 4.72
N ARG A 84 2.08 13.28 5.82
CA ARG A 84 1.78 14.71 5.92
C ARG A 84 2.81 15.48 6.75
N ASP A 85 3.77 14.79 7.37
CA ASP A 85 4.79 15.35 8.22
C ASP A 85 5.99 15.78 7.36
N LYS A 86 6.05 17.07 7.05
CA LYS A 86 7.04 17.62 6.11
C LYS A 86 8.47 17.49 6.62
N GLU A 87 8.68 17.70 7.92
CA GLU A 87 10.00 17.61 8.55
C GLU A 87 10.51 16.17 8.56
N TRP A 88 9.64 15.23 8.94
CA TRP A 88 9.96 13.80 8.90
C TRP A 88 10.31 13.35 7.48
N ILE A 89 9.53 13.78 6.48
CA ILE A 89 9.78 13.44 5.07
C ILE A 89 11.10 14.05 4.59
N ALA A 90 11.41 15.30 4.95
CA ALA A 90 12.66 15.96 4.55
C ALA A 90 13.88 15.24 5.12
N LYS A 91 13.85 14.88 6.42
CA LYS A 91 14.92 14.13 7.07
C LYS A 91 15.19 12.78 6.38
N ARG A 92 14.14 11.99 6.11
CA ARG A 92 14.27 10.68 5.44
C ARG A 92 14.73 10.78 3.99
N ARG A 93 14.45 11.89 3.30
CA ARG A 93 14.97 12.13 1.95
C ARG A 93 16.50 12.31 2.00
N SER A 94 16.97 13.17 2.89
CA SER A 94 18.41 13.39 3.08
C SER A 94 19.16 12.11 3.46
N GLU A 95 18.56 11.23 4.28
CA GLU A 95 19.16 9.93 4.63
C GLU A 95 19.22 8.92 3.47
N ALA A 96 18.38 9.07 2.43
CA ALA A 96 18.36 8.18 1.29
C ALA A 96 19.29 8.63 0.14
N GLU A 97 19.78 9.88 0.21
CA GLU A 97 20.68 10.51 -0.76
C GLU A 97 22.16 10.50 -0.30
N SER A 98 22.42 10.10 0.96
CA SER A 98 23.75 9.90 1.56
C SER A 98 24.19 8.44 1.47
#